data_AF-A0A7S0GMA0-F1
#
_entry.id   AF-A0A7S0GMA0-F1
#
_cell.length_a   1.000
_cell.length_b   1.000
_cell.length_c   1.000
_cell.angle_alpha   90.00
_cell.angle_beta   90.00
_cell.angle_gamma   90.00
#
_symmetry.space_group_name_H-M   'P 1'
#
loop_
_entity.id
_entity.type
_entity.pdbx_description
1 polymer ?
#
loop_
_entity_poly.entity_id
_entity_poly.type
_entity_poly.pdbx_seq_one_letter_code
_entity_poly.pdbx_strand_id
1 'polypeptide(L)'
;VAMQIMSIVNAQRSGNAEFSFMGTTIPCSRDTGIFITMNPGYAGRTELPDNLKALMRPVAMMAPDLTLIAEVMLAAEGFSEARSLAKKTITLYTLMQQQLSKQDHYDYGLRNLKAVLNMAGS
;
A
#
# COMPACT_ATOMS: atom_id res chain seq x y z
N VAL A 1 9.81 18.89 9.90
CA VAL A 1 9.74 17.79 8.90
C VAL A 1 9.68 18.30 7.46
N ALA A 2 8.69 19.09 7.03
CA ALA A 2 8.60 19.53 5.62
C ALA A 2 9.87 20.22 5.09
N MET A 3 10.48 21.12 5.86
CA MET A 3 11.75 21.77 5.49
C MET A 3 12.94 20.80 5.36
N GLN A 4 12.97 19.73 6.17
CA GLN A 4 14.01 18.71 6.10
C GLN A 4 13.84 17.85 4.85
N ILE A 5 12.60 17.48 4.51
CA ILE A 5 12.31 16.75 3.28
C ILE A 5 12.65 17.60 2.06
N MET A 6 12.30 18.89 2.08
CA MET A 6 12.66 19.84 1.02
C MET A 6 14.18 19.92 0.83
N SER A 7 14.98 20.02 1.90
CA SER A 7 16.44 20.12 1.76
C SER A 7 17.04 18.87 1.14
N ILE A 8 16.56 17.68 1.51
CA ILE A 8 16.97 16.41 0.91
C ILE A 8 16.59 16.35 -0.57
N VAL A 9 15.32 16.63 -0.90
CA VAL A 9 14.82 16.59 -2.29
C VAL A 9 15.57 17.57 -3.18
N ASN A 10 15.88 18.77 -2.68
CA ASN A 10 16.67 19.75 -3.42
C ASN A 10 18.12 19.30 -3.61
N ALA A 11 18.76 18.75 -2.58
CA ALA A 11 20.12 18.22 -2.69
C ALA A 11 20.22 17.11 -3.75
N GLN A 12 19.24 16.21 -3.79
CA GLN A 12 19.16 15.16 -4.79
C GLN A 12 18.92 15.71 -6.21
N ARG A 13 18.01 16.68 -6.37
CA ARG A 13 17.74 17.31 -7.68
C ARG A 13 18.94 18.07 -8.23
N SER A 14 19.71 18.72 -7.35
CA SER A 14 20.93 19.45 -7.73
C SER A 14 22.12 18.51 -8.01
N GLY A 15 22.05 17.24 -7.60
CA GLY A 15 23.11 16.26 -7.83
C GLY A 15 24.38 16.50 -7.02
N ASN A 16 24.29 17.27 -5.92
CA ASN A 16 25.43 17.59 -5.07
C ASN A 16 25.93 16.34 -4.34
N ALA A 17 27.24 16.22 -4.12
CA ALA A 17 27.82 15.14 -3.33
C ALA A 17 27.55 15.30 -1.81
N GLU A 18 27.34 16.53 -1.36
CA GLU A 18 27.07 16.91 0.02
C GLU A 18 26.06 18.06 0.09
N PHE A 19 25.37 18.19 1.21
CA PHE A 19 24.45 19.30 1.45
C PHE A 19 24.36 19.65 2.93
N SER A 20 23.97 20.89 3.23
CA SER A 20 23.69 21.31 4.60
C SER A 20 22.33 20.78 5.04
N PHE A 21 22.33 19.96 6.07
CA PHE A 21 21.14 19.42 6.72
C PHE A 21 21.16 19.79 8.20
N MET A 22 20.20 20.62 8.61
CA MET A 22 20.06 21.07 10.00
C MET A 22 21.34 21.71 10.59
N GLY A 23 22.13 22.40 9.77
CA GLY A 23 23.37 23.06 10.20
C GLY A 23 24.63 22.20 10.07
N THR A 24 24.50 20.93 9.66
CA THR A 24 25.64 20.02 9.46
C THR A 24 25.74 19.64 7.98
N THR A 25 26.95 19.67 7.42
CA THR A 25 27.20 19.13 6.08
C THR A 25 27.19 17.61 6.13
N ILE A 26 26.32 16.98 5.35
CA ILE A 26 26.23 15.53 5.24
C ILE A 26 26.34 15.09 3.77
N PRO A 27 26.88 13.89 3.49
CA PRO A 27 26.89 13.35 2.14
C PRO A 27 25.47 13.13 1.62
N CYS A 28 25.25 13.45 0.35
CA CYS A 28 24.00 13.19 -0.35
C CYS A 28 24.15 11.92 -1.19
N SER A 29 23.51 10.84 -0.75
CA SER A 29 23.44 9.60 -1.54
C SER A 29 22.39 9.71 -2.64
N ARG A 30 22.78 9.37 -3.88
CA ARG A 30 21.85 9.28 -5.02
C ARG A 30 20.83 8.14 -4.87
N ASP A 31 21.11 7.16 -4.02
CA ASP A 31 20.24 6.01 -3.77
C ASP A 31 19.15 6.30 -2.72
N THR A 32 19.10 7.52 -2.18
CA THR A 32 18.07 7.89 -1.20
C THR A 32 16.72 8.11 -1.89
N GLY A 33 15.64 7.63 -1.28
CA GLY A 33 14.27 7.86 -1.76
C GLY A 33 13.33 8.15 -0.59
N ILE A 34 12.38 9.06 -0.79
CA ILE A 34 11.37 9.42 0.21
C ILE A 34 10.01 9.05 -0.34
N PHE A 35 9.26 8.24 0.42
CA PHE A 35 7.91 7.82 0.08
C PHE A 35 6.97 8.08 1.25
N ILE A 36 5.78 8.58 0.96
CA ILE A 36 4.76 8.87 1.97
C ILE A 36 3.47 8.16 1.55
N THR A 37 2.93 7.34 2.45
CA THR A 37 1.61 6.72 2.27
C THR A 37 0.58 7.48 3.08
N MET A 38 -0.50 7.91 2.43
CA MET A 38 -1.64 8.56 3.09
C MET A 38 -2.88 7.71 2.88
N ASN A 39 -3.62 7.44 3.94
CA ASN A 39 -4.97 6.86 3.87
C ASN A 39 -5.96 7.98 4.24
N PRO A 40 -6.55 8.68 3.26
CA PRO A 40 -7.48 9.77 3.52
C PRO A 40 -8.68 9.30 4.35
N GLY A 41 -9.18 10.14 5.25
CA GLY A 41 -10.40 9.86 6.01
C GLY A 41 -10.25 8.83 7.15
N TYR A 42 -9.04 8.36 7.47
CA TYR A 42 -8.82 7.49 8.62
C TYR A 42 -8.92 8.30 9.93
N ALA A 43 -9.94 8.00 10.74
CA ALA A 43 -10.21 8.73 11.98
C ALA A 43 -8.98 8.78 12.91
N GLY A 44 -8.72 9.95 13.48
CA GLY A 44 -7.59 10.18 14.40
C GLY A 44 -6.24 10.42 13.71
N ARG A 45 -6.18 10.52 12.38
CA ARG A 45 -4.96 10.91 11.64
C ARG A 45 -5.11 12.31 11.04
N THR A 46 -4.10 13.15 11.25
CA THR A 46 -4.02 14.44 10.56
C THR A 46 -3.63 14.20 9.11
N GLU A 47 -4.30 14.92 8.20
CA GLU A 47 -3.86 14.94 6.81
C GLU A 47 -2.45 15.50 6.66
N LEU A 48 -1.78 15.12 5.58
CA LEU A 48 -0.48 15.68 5.26
C LEU A 48 -0.62 17.18 4.93
N PRO A 49 0.22 18.05 5.50
CA PRO A 49 0.22 19.47 5.17
C PRO A 49 0.46 19.72 3.67
N ASP A 50 -0.19 20.74 3.11
CA ASP A 50 -0.14 21.03 1.67
C ASP A 50 1.28 21.34 1.17
N ASN A 51 2.08 22.01 2.00
CA ASN A 51 3.49 22.29 1.68
C ASN A 51 4.33 21.01 1.51
N LEU A 52 3.93 19.89 2.12
CA LEU A 52 4.60 18.61 1.99
C LEU A 52 3.99 17.77 0.86
N LYS A 53 2.66 17.85 0.66
CA LYS A 53 1.98 17.29 -0.53
C LYS A 53 2.58 17.85 -1.82
N ALA A 54 2.85 19.16 -1.88
CA ALA A 54 3.43 19.83 -3.05
C ALA A 54 4.85 19.36 -3.43
N LEU A 55 5.58 18.71 -2.52
CA LEU A 55 6.92 18.17 -2.79
C LEU A 55 6.89 16.78 -3.41
N MET A 56 5.74 16.12 -3.33
CA MET A 56 5.58 14.71 -3.69
C MET A 56 4.78 14.57 -4.98
N ARG A 57 4.98 13.45 -5.66
CA ARG A 57 4.12 13.05 -6.78
C ARG A 57 2.99 12.18 -6.22
N PRO A 58 1.72 12.61 -6.31
CA PRO A 58 0.62 11.80 -5.81
C PRO A 58 0.43 10.57 -6.71
N VAL A 59 0.13 9.44 -6.08
CA VAL A 59 -0.29 8.22 -6.75
C VAL A 59 -1.60 7.78 -6.12
N ALA A 60 -2.65 7.69 -6.93
CA ALA A 60 -3.93 7.18 -6.49
C ALA A 60 -3.87 5.64 -6.43
N MET A 61 -4.07 5.08 -5.24
CA MET A 61 -4.19 3.64 -5.06
C MET A 61 -5.65 3.24 -5.25
N MET A 62 -5.93 2.44 -6.28
CA MET A 62 -7.27 1.92 -6.55
C MET A 62 -7.49 0.59 -5.83
N ALA A 63 -8.77 0.24 -5.59
CA ALA A 63 -9.12 -1.09 -5.11
C ALA A 63 -8.56 -2.15 -6.09
N PRO A 64 -7.80 -3.14 -5.60
CA PRO A 64 -7.17 -4.13 -6.47
C PRO A 64 -8.18 -5.17 -6.96
N ASP A 65 -7.85 -5.85 -8.05
CA ASP A 65 -8.61 -7.02 -8.51
C ASP A 65 -8.32 -8.23 -7.61
N LEU A 66 -9.26 -8.52 -6.70
CA LEU A 66 -9.15 -9.63 -5.76
C LEU A 66 -9.19 -11.00 -6.45
N THR A 67 -9.83 -11.11 -7.62
CA THR A 67 -9.91 -12.38 -8.36
C THR A 67 -8.55 -12.72 -8.94
N LEU A 68 -7.89 -11.73 -9.56
CA LEU A 68 -6.55 -11.92 -10.09
C LEU A 68 -5.54 -12.25 -8.98
N ILE A 69 -5.62 -11.55 -7.84
CA ILE A 69 -4.75 -11.84 -6.69
C ILE A 69 -4.97 -13.27 -6.20
N ALA A 70 -6.23 -13.70 -6.05
CA ALA A 70 -6.55 -15.04 -5.60
C ALA A 70 -6.09 -16.12 -6.59
N GLU A 71 -6.23 -15.89 -7.91
CA GLU A 71 -5.76 -16.81 -8.95
C GLU A 71 -4.24 -16.99 -8.87
N VAL A 72 -3.48 -15.89 -8.75
CA VAL A 72 -2.01 -15.96 -8.66
C VAL A 72 -1.57 -16.66 -7.37
N MET A 73 -2.21 -16.36 -6.24
CA MET A 73 -1.87 -17.01 -4.96
C MET A 73 -2.16 -18.51 -4.98
N LEU A 74 -3.33 -18.93 -5.45
CA LEU A 74 -3.66 -20.35 -5.57
C LEU A 74 -2.75 -21.07 -6.57
N ALA A 75 -2.39 -20.42 -7.69
CA ALA A 75 -1.46 -20.99 -8.65
C ALA A 75 -0.06 -21.18 -8.05
N ALA A 76 0.41 -20.25 -7.22
CA ALA A 76 1.70 -20.34 -6.54
C ALA A 76 1.77 -21.52 -5.54
N GLU A 77 0.64 -21.91 -4.96
CA GLU A 77 0.50 -23.07 -4.07
C GLU A 77 0.26 -24.40 -4.84
N GLY A 78 0.29 -24.37 -6.19
CA GLY A 78 0.20 -25.58 -7.01
C GLY A 78 -1.22 -26.04 -7.37
N PHE A 79 -2.26 -25.23 -7.12
CA PHE A 79 -3.62 -25.58 -7.51
C PHE A 79 -3.80 -25.53 -9.04
N SER A 80 -4.13 -26.66 -9.66
CA SER A 80 -4.34 -26.76 -11.11
C SER A 80 -5.56 -25.95 -11.60
N GLU A 81 -6.60 -25.83 -10.75
CA GLU A 81 -7.85 -25.13 -11.05
C GLU A 81 -7.90 -23.71 -10.44
N ALA A 82 -6.75 -23.07 -10.24
CA ALA A 82 -6.61 -21.79 -9.53
C ALA A 82 -7.58 -20.70 -10.00
N ARG A 83 -7.79 -20.55 -11.31
CA ARG A 83 -8.72 -19.57 -11.88
C ARG A 83 -10.18 -19.83 -11.48
N SER A 84 -10.61 -21.09 -11.53
CA SER A 84 -11.97 -21.50 -11.19
C SER A 84 -12.21 -21.31 -9.69
N LEU A 85 -11.24 -21.73 -8.87
CA LEU A 85 -11.27 -21.58 -7.42
C LEU A 85 -11.28 -20.09 -7.01
N ALA A 86 -10.43 -19.25 -7.60
CA ALA A 86 -10.39 -17.82 -7.33
C ALA A 86 -11.74 -17.14 -7.56
N LYS A 87 -12.39 -17.39 -8.71
CA LYS A 87 -13.72 -16.85 -9.01
C LYS A 87 -14.76 -17.28 -7.99
N LYS A 88 -14.76 -18.55 -7.59
CA LYS A 88 -15.68 -19.08 -6.57
C LYS A 88 -15.44 -18.43 -5.21
N THR A 89 -14.17 -18.33 -4.79
CA THR A 89 -13.79 -17.70 -3.52
C THR A 89 -14.22 -16.24 -3.47
N ILE A 90 -13.94 -15.44 -4.50
CA ILE A 90 -14.34 -14.03 -4.52
C ILE A 90 -15.87 -13.87 -4.58
N THR A 91 -16.56 -14.74 -5.32
CA THR A 91 -18.03 -14.77 -5.34
C THR A 91 -18.58 -15.05 -3.95
N LEU A 92 -18.03 -16.05 -3.24
CA LEU A 92 -18.41 -16.38 -1.87
C LEU A 92 -18.21 -15.19 -0.93
N TYR A 93 -17.04 -14.54 -0.95
CA TYR A 93 -16.76 -13.36 -0.11
C TYR A 93 -17.71 -12.20 -0.41
N THR A 94 -18.03 -11.99 -1.69
CA THR A 94 -19.00 -10.96 -2.10
C THR A 94 -20.40 -11.27 -1.55
N LEU A 95 -20.84 -12.53 -1.64
CA LEU A 95 -22.13 -12.96 -1.09
C LEU A 95 -22.16 -12.85 0.44
N MET A 96 -21.08 -13.26 1.13
CA MET A 96 -20.96 -13.13 2.58
C MET A 96 -21.10 -11.67 3.04
N GLN A 97 -20.43 -10.74 2.35
CA GLN A 97 -20.52 -9.32 2.66
C GLN A 97 -21.92 -8.74 2.41
N GLN A 98 -22.67 -9.27 1.42
CA GLN A 98 -23.99 -8.78 1.06
C GLN A 98 -25.13 -9.42 1.88
N GLN A 99 -24.98 -10.69 2.25
CA GLN A 99 -26.08 -11.50 2.78
C GLN A 99 -25.98 -11.78 4.28
N LEU A 100 -24.78 -11.73 4.86
CA LEU A 100 -24.63 -11.95 6.30
C LEU A 100 -24.99 -10.68 7.09
N SER A 101 -25.23 -10.87 8.39
CA SER A 101 -25.46 -9.77 9.30
C SER A 101 -24.26 -8.82 9.34
N LYS A 102 -24.53 -7.53 9.49
CA LYS A 102 -23.48 -6.52 9.66
C LYS A 102 -23.00 -6.59 11.10
N GLN A 103 -21.82 -7.18 11.31
CA GLN A 103 -21.18 -7.29 12.62
C GLN A 103 -19.80 -6.64 12.55
N ASP A 104 -19.42 -5.91 13.60
CA ASP A 104 -18.14 -5.18 13.64
C ASP A 104 -16.91 -6.09 13.54
N HIS A 105 -17.05 -7.35 13.96
CA HIS A 105 -15.98 -8.35 13.91
C HIS A 105 -15.87 -9.07 12.56
N TYR A 106 -16.75 -8.80 11.59
CA TYR A 106 -16.63 -9.33 10.23
C TYR A 106 -15.76 -8.42 9.38
N ASP A 107 -14.65 -8.97 8.87
CA ASP A 107 -13.76 -8.29 7.94
C ASP A 107 -13.46 -9.23 6.75
N TYR A 108 -14.05 -8.89 5.60
CA TYR A 108 -13.88 -9.60 4.33
C TYR A 108 -12.82 -8.96 3.43
N GLY A 109 -11.98 -8.06 3.98
CA GLY A 109 -10.94 -7.36 3.25
C GLY A 109 -9.80 -8.25 2.78
N LEU A 110 -8.96 -7.69 1.90
CA LEU A 110 -7.83 -8.40 1.28
C LEU A 110 -6.89 -9.06 2.29
N ARG A 111 -6.68 -8.46 3.48
CA ARG A 111 -5.81 -9.05 4.52
C ARG A 111 -6.30 -10.44 4.94
N ASN A 112 -7.59 -10.57 5.23
CA ASN A 112 -8.16 -11.83 5.72
C ASN A 112 -8.33 -12.84 4.58
N LEU A 113 -8.66 -12.36 3.37
CA LEU A 113 -8.65 -13.20 2.18
C LEU A 113 -7.26 -13.84 1.97
N LYS A 114 -6.18 -13.06 2.04
CA LYS A 114 -4.82 -13.59 1.91
C LYS A 114 -4.49 -14.66 2.95
N ALA A 115 -4.94 -14.47 4.20
CA ALA A 115 -4.72 -15.45 5.26
C ALA A 115 -5.39 -16.80 4.93
N VAL A 116 -6.62 -16.78 4.41
CA VAL A 116 -7.34 -17.98 3.99
C VAL A 116 -6.67 -18.66 2.80
N LEU A 117 -6.25 -17.89 1.79
CA LEU A 117 -5.57 -18.44 0.62
C LEU A 117 -4.22 -19.08 0.97
N ASN A 118 -3.44 -18.45 1.85
CA ASN A 118 -2.18 -19.02 2.34
C ASN A 118 -2.42 -20.34 3.10
N MET A 119 -3.46 -20.40 3.93
CA MET A 119 -3.80 -21.62 4.68
C MET A 119 -4.27 -22.76 3.76
N ALA A 120 -4.83 -22.45 2.59
CA ALA A 120 -5.22 -23.47 1.63
C ALA A 120 -4.02 -24.20 1.00
N GLY A 121 -2.86 -23.53 0.89
CA GLY A 121 -1.64 -24.09 0.29
C GLY A 121 -0.69 -24.82 1.25
N SER A 122 -0.85 -24.61 2.57
CA SER A 122 -0.05 -25.25 3.62
C SER A 122 -0.58 -26.62 4.02
#